data_AF-A0A9Q0CEJ9-F1
#
_entry.id   AF-A0A9Q0CEJ9-F1
#
_cell.length_a   1.000
_cell.length_b   1.000
_cell.length_c   1.000
_cell.angle_alpha   90.00
_cell.angle_beta   90.00
_cell.angle_gamma   90.00
#
_symmetry.space_group_name_H-M   'P 1'
#
loop_
_entity.id
_entity.type
_entity.pdbx_description
1 polymer ?
#
loop_
_entity_poly.entity_id
_entity_poly.type
_entity_poly.pdbx_seq_one_letter_code
_entity_poly.pdbx_strand_id
1 'polypeptide(L)'
;MNLEVDSPFSCSSSSVSSDDFAAFLQNEIEAGIEQDYEQEQIEIDIAQHSNKRRKVMDDESTDEESPLHTLDLANGQISTNRGNVVCAHPIIIRNLCSHCGEFVEEARSSVAFNYIHKDLRLGASEIDKLRKEDLKHLLKDKKLILVLDLDHTLINSSRMIDIIPDEQYLIKLVEEGKDDPNQTLFRLGRYHMLTKLRPFVHTFLKEAKNMFEMYIYTMGERAYAMEIAKLLDPGDVYFPSKVICQSDCTTRNQKGLDVVLGADNLVIILDDTEHVWQKHKENLILMERYHYFASSVRQFTAGIKSLSEMKKDERESDGILATMLSVLKRAHEMFFDPKIGIDLSSRDVRQILKLIRQDILEGCNIVFSRIFPSTVRAEEQPIWKLAEQLGATCLDDVDDSVTHVVAVVPTTKKAEWARDNNKFLVTPRWIEAANYLWKRQKEEDFAVPKKVDK
;
A
#
# COMPACT_ATOMS: atom_id res chain seq x y z
N MET A 1 -39.03 42.81 18.52
CA MET A 1 -38.91 41.84 17.44
C MET A 1 -37.45 41.79 17.06
N ASN A 2 -36.69 40.89 17.70
CA ASN A 2 -35.30 40.64 17.35
C ASN A 2 -35.32 39.52 16.31
N LEU A 3 -34.75 39.81 15.15
CA LEU A 3 -34.48 38.82 14.11
C LEU A 3 -33.18 38.12 14.52
N GLU A 4 -33.30 36.91 15.05
CA GLU A 4 -32.20 35.95 15.11
C GLU A 4 -31.90 35.53 13.67
N VAL A 5 -30.66 35.77 13.24
CA VAL A 5 -30.13 35.27 11.98
C VAL A 5 -29.48 33.94 12.31
N ASP A 6 -30.12 32.85 11.92
CA ASP A 6 -29.58 31.51 12.05
C ASP A 6 -28.28 31.38 11.25
N SER A 7 -27.25 30.89 11.92
CA SER A 7 -25.97 30.49 11.34
C SER A 7 -26.16 29.17 10.56
N PRO A 8 -25.65 29.02 9.33
CA PRO A 8 -25.79 27.78 8.56
C PRO A 8 -24.89 26.63 9.05
N PHE A 9 -24.08 26.83 10.09
CA PHE A 9 -23.20 25.80 10.64
C PHE A 9 -23.74 25.23 11.95
N SER A 10 -24.86 24.52 11.89
CA SER A 10 -25.25 23.59 12.96
C SER A 10 -25.08 22.16 12.45
N CYS A 11 -23.88 21.60 12.64
CA CYS A 11 -23.68 20.16 12.53
C CYS A 11 -24.48 19.52 13.68
N SER A 12 -25.71 19.11 13.38
CA SER A 12 -26.52 18.28 14.27
C SER A 12 -25.76 17.00 14.58
N SER A 13 -25.81 16.58 15.84
CA SER A 13 -25.07 15.49 16.48
C SER A 13 -25.39 14.06 15.99
N SER A 14 -25.38 13.83 14.68
CA SER A 14 -25.32 12.50 14.07
C SER A 14 -23.85 12.12 13.90
N SER A 15 -23.43 10.96 14.41
CA SER A 15 -22.09 10.39 14.17
C SER A 15 -21.86 10.19 12.67
N VAL A 16 -20.76 10.71 12.14
CA VAL A 16 -20.44 10.73 10.70
C VAL A 16 -19.22 9.85 10.51
N SER A 17 -19.36 8.75 9.76
CA SER A 17 -18.22 7.89 9.39
C SER A 17 -17.23 8.65 8.48
N SER A 18 -16.00 8.16 8.30
CA SER A 18 -15.05 8.73 7.34
C SER A 18 -15.59 8.76 5.92
N ASP A 19 -16.43 7.78 5.56
CA ASP A 19 -17.02 7.69 4.22
C ASP A 19 -18.13 8.72 4.05
N ASP A 20 -18.97 8.91 5.07
CA ASP A 20 -19.95 9.99 5.09
C ASP A 20 -19.27 11.36 5.08
N PHE A 21 -18.14 11.50 5.78
CA PHE A 21 -17.34 12.72 5.81
C PHE A 21 -16.73 13.04 4.44
N ALA A 22 -16.16 12.03 3.76
CA ALA A 22 -15.63 12.18 2.42
C ALA A 22 -16.73 12.55 1.41
N ALA A 23 -17.88 11.84 1.47
CA ALA A 23 -19.01 12.10 0.60
C ALA A 23 -19.61 13.51 0.83
N PHE A 24 -19.69 13.94 2.09
CA PHE A 24 -20.14 15.27 2.48
C PHE A 24 -19.24 16.36 1.89
N LEU A 25 -17.92 16.24 2.05
CA LEU A 25 -16.96 17.21 1.51
C LEU A 25 -17.02 17.29 -0.02
N GLN A 26 -17.21 16.15 -0.69
CA GLN A 26 -17.35 16.12 -2.14
C GLN A 26 -18.61 16.90 -2.58
N ASN A 27 -19.75 16.66 -1.92
CA ASN A 27 -21.03 17.25 -2.29
C ASN A 27 -21.16 18.74 -1.93
N GLU A 28 -20.73 19.17 -0.74
CA GLU A 28 -20.92 20.56 -0.28
C GLU A 28 -19.98 21.57 -0.94
N ILE A 29 -18.82 21.11 -1.42
CA ILE A 29 -17.82 22.00 -1.99
C ILE A 29 -17.96 22.07 -3.52
N GLU A 30 -18.40 21.00 -4.21
CA GLU A 30 -18.74 21.05 -5.64
C GLU A 30 -19.85 22.07 -5.94
N ALA A 31 -20.82 22.24 -5.03
CA ALA A 31 -21.86 23.27 -5.12
C ALA A 31 -21.32 24.72 -5.09
N GLY A 32 -20.06 24.93 -4.68
CA GLY A 32 -19.39 26.23 -4.66
C GLY A 32 -18.42 26.49 -5.82
N ILE A 33 -18.11 25.51 -6.68
CA ILE A 33 -17.03 25.60 -7.68
C ILE A 33 -17.55 25.74 -9.14
N GLU A 34 -18.86 25.70 -9.40
CA GLU A 34 -19.40 25.94 -10.76
C GLU A 34 -19.04 27.33 -11.37
N GLN A 35 -18.39 28.24 -10.62
CA GLN A 35 -17.96 29.56 -11.12
C GLN A 35 -16.47 29.68 -11.52
N ASP A 36 -15.58 28.77 -11.14
CA ASP A 36 -14.12 28.93 -11.38
C ASP A 36 -13.59 28.13 -12.59
N TYR A 37 -14.30 27.09 -13.04
CA TYR A 37 -13.82 26.19 -14.10
C TYR A 37 -13.81 26.80 -15.52
N GLU A 38 -14.56 27.88 -15.78
CA GLU A 38 -14.55 28.53 -17.09
C GLU A 38 -13.29 29.39 -17.33
N GLN A 39 -12.56 29.77 -16.28
CA GLN A 39 -11.44 30.71 -16.38
C GLN A 39 -10.10 30.01 -16.69
N GLU A 40 -9.85 28.82 -16.12
CA GLU A 40 -8.63 28.03 -16.38
C GLU A 40 -8.55 27.50 -17.82
N GLN A 41 -9.70 27.23 -18.46
CA GLN A 41 -9.73 26.69 -19.83
C GLN A 41 -9.29 27.73 -20.88
N ILE A 42 -9.45 29.03 -20.60
CA ILE A 42 -9.08 30.12 -21.51
C ILE A 42 -7.56 30.37 -21.49
N GLU A 43 -6.88 30.19 -20.36
CA GLU A 43 -5.43 30.43 -20.26
C GLU A 43 -4.59 29.33 -20.94
N ILE A 44 -5.07 28.08 -20.95
CA ILE A 44 -4.37 26.96 -21.59
C ILE A 44 -4.33 27.11 -23.12
N ASP A 45 -5.38 27.65 -23.74
CA ASP A 45 -5.45 27.84 -25.21
C ASP A 45 -4.51 28.96 -25.71
N ILE A 46 -4.21 29.95 -24.87
CA ILE A 46 -3.29 31.06 -25.24
C ILE A 46 -1.83 30.58 -25.18
N ALA A 47 -1.48 29.67 -24.27
CA ALA A 47 -0.11 29.17 -24.11
C ALA A 47 0.34 28.20 -25.23
N GLN A 48 -0.60 27.53 -25.91
CA GLN A 48 -0.27 26.54 -26.95
C GLN A 48 0.08 27.13 -28.32
N HIS A 49 -0.23 28.41 -28.56
CA HIS A 49 0.02 29.05 -29.87
C HIS A 49 1.39 29.74 -30.01
N SER A 50 2.20 29.80 -28.95
CA SER A 50 3.47 30.53 -28.97
C SER A 50 4.60 29.67 -28.40
N ASN A 51 5.24 28.82 -29.22
CA ASN A 51 6.68 28.52 -29.14
C ASN A 51 7.18 27.59 -30.25
N LYS A 52 7.71 28.20 -31.31
CA LYS A 52 8.62 27.60 -32.30
C LYS A 52 9.84 28.52 -32.43
N ARG A 53 11.01 28.12 -31.86
CA ARG A 53 12.38 28.16 -32.47
C ARG A 53 13.53 28.32 -31.44
N ARG A 54 14.43 27.32 -31.46
CA ARG A 54 15.92 27.28 -31.42
C ARG A 54 16.75 28.34 -30.64
N LYS A 55 17.44 27.85 -29.59
CA LYS A 55 18.91 27.60 -29.38
C LYS A 55 19.98 28.68 -29.74
N VAL A 56 20.77 29.09 -28.73
CA VAL A 56 22.27 29.14 -28.58
C VAL A 56 22.84 30.41 -27.91
N MET A 57 23.55 30.19 -26.78
CA MET A 57 24.76 30.77 -26.13
C MET A 57 25.13 32.28 -26.04
N ASP A 58 25.66 32.60 -24.84
CA ASP A 58 26.63 33.62 -24.35
C ASP A 58 26.41 35.12 -24.64
N ASP A 59 26.35 35.96 -23.58
CA ASP A 59 27.45 36.82 -23.11
C ASP A 59 26.97 37.79 -21.97
N GLU A 60 27.94 38.38 -21.26
CA GLU A 60 27.89 39.21 -20.05
C GLU A 60 27.11 40.54 -20.11
N SER A 61 26.81 41.06 -18.90
CA SER A 61 26.91 42.47 -18.45
C SER A 61 25.65 43.26 -18.01
N THR A 62 25.74 43.72 -16.75
CA THR A 62 25.37 45.03 -16.14
C THR A 62 23.90 45.49 -15.97
N ASP A 63 23.59 45.71 -14.69
CA ASP A 63 22.72 46.70 -14.01
C ASP A 63 21.99 47.76 -14.86
N GLU A 64 20.70 47.97 -14.56
CA GLU A 64 20.14 49.29 -14.17
C GLU A 64 18.68 49.19 -13.65
N GLU A 65 18.36 50.00 -12.64
CA GLU A 65 17.08 50.05 -11.90
C GLU A 65 16.04 51.05 -12.49
N SER A 66 14.75 50.64 -12.46
CA SER A 66 13.51 51.44 -12.19
C SER A 66 12.97 52.43 -13.27
N PRO A 67 11.67 52.89 -13.27
CA PRO A 67 10.59 52.73 -12.27
C PRO A 67 9.15 52.41 -12.80
N LEU A 68 8.29 52.03 -11.83
CA LEU A 68 6.83 52.24 -11.64
C LEU A 68 5.84 52.29 -12.84
N HIS A 69 4.76 51.51 -12.68
CA HIS A 69 3.41 52.07 -12.78
C HIS A 69 2.48 51.49 -11.71
N THR A 70 2.11 52.36 -10.77
CA THR A 70 1.06 52.24 -9.75
C THR A 70 -0.31 52.19 -10.41
N LEU A 71 -1.15 51.24 -9.98
CA LEU A 71 -2.61 51.37 -10.03
C LEU A 71 -3.14 51.13 -8.61
N ASP A 72 -3.63 52.23 -8.07
CA ASP A 72 -4.15 52.43 -6.72
C ASP A 72 -5.64 52.04 -6.74
N LEU A 73 -6.05 51.06 -5.93
CA LEU A 73 -7.46 50.80 -5.65
C LEU A 73 -7.68 50.84 -4.14
N ALA A 74 -8.49 51.82 -3.77
CA ALA A 74 -8.67 52.37 -2.45
C ALA A 74 -9.15 51.38 -1.39
N ASN A 75 -8.57 51.57 -0.21
CA ASN A 75 -8.93 51.03 1.10
C ASN A 75 -10.44 51.08 1.42
N GLY A 76 -11.01 49.91 1.67
CA GLY A 76 -12.10 49.72 2.63
C GLY A 76 -11.54 49.10 3.90
N GLN A 77 -11.00 49.93 4.81
CA GLN A 77 -10.49 49.47 6.11
C GLN A 77 -11.65 49.07 7.03
N ILE A 78 -11.97 47.77 7.06
CA ILE A 78 -12.61 47.18 8.23
C ILE A 78 -11.51 46.93 9.27
N SER A 79 -11.45 47.83 10.26
CA SER A 79 -10.71 47.59 11.49
C SER A 79 -11.31 46.37 12.20
N THR A 80 -10.58 45.26 12.24
CA THR A 80 -10.75 44.28 13.32
C THR A 80 -9.44 44.11 14.05
N ASN A 81 -9.48 44.54 15.29
CA ASN A 81 -8.50 44.26 16.32
C ASN A 81 -8.44 42.74 16.53
N ARG A 82 -7.50 42.04 15.88
CA ARG A 82 -7.24 40.62 16.14
C ARG A 82 -5.90 40.51 16.86
N GLY A 83 -5.97 40.40 18.18
CA GLY A 83 -4.95 39.68 18.91
C GLY A 83 -4.72 38.33 18.22
N ASN A 84 -3.49 37.85 18.23
CA ASN A 84 -3.02 36.67 17.53
C ASN A 84 -3.73 35.39 18.05
N VAL A 85 -5.02 35.23 17.76
CA VAL A 85 -5.84 34.07 18.11
C VAL A 85 -5.53 33.03 17.05
N VAL A 86 -4.61 32.13 17.38
CA VAL A 86 -4.32 30.97 16.55
C VAL A 86 -5.58 30.12 16.50
N CYS A 87 -6.17 29.99 15.32
CA CYS A 87 -7.32 29.13 15.10
C CYS A 87 -6.92 27.67 15.37
N ALA A 88 -7.52 27.06 16.40
CA ALA A 88 -7.28 25.67 16.80
C ALA A 88 -8.38 24.70 16.32
N HIS A 89 -9.24 25.15 15.41
CA HIS A 89 -10.32 24.32 14.89
C HIS A 89 -9.80 23.17 14.02
N PRO A 90 -10.51 22.04 14.02
CA PRO A 90 -9.97 20.77 13.52
C PRO A 90 -9.87 20.65 12.00
N ILE A 91 -10.71 21.35 11.23
CA ILE A 91 -10.86 21.14 9.79
C ILE A 91 -10.44 22.39 9.04
N ILE A 92 -9.41 22.26 8.20
CA ILE A 92 -8.81 23.34 7.42
C ILE A 92 -8.90 22.96 5.94
N ILE A 93 -9.38 23.87 5.11
CA ILE A 93 -9.51 23.70 3.65
C ILE A 93 -8.91 24.92 2.98
N ARG A 94 -7.95 24.74 2.05
CA ARG A 94 -7.27 25.86 1.36
C ARG A 94 -6.68 26.91 2.33
N ASN A 95 -6.13 26.44 3.46
CA ASN A 95 -5.61 27.27 4.56
C ASN A 95 -6.66 28.16 5.27
N LEU A 96 -7.96 27.93 5.04
CA LEU A 96 -9.03 28.58 5.78
C LEU A 96 -9.65 27.56 6.75
N CYS A 97 -9.92 28.01 7.97
CA CYS A 97 -10.70 27.24 8.91
C CYS A 97 -12.15 27.12 8.41
N SER A 98 -12.65 25.89 8.24
CA SER A 98 -14.04 25.64 7.84
C SER A 98 -15.08 26.17 8.84
N HIS A 99 -14.71 26.31 10.12
CA HIS A 99 -15.63 26.72 11.18
C HIS A 99 -15.67 28.24 11.42
N CYS A 100 -14.52 28.93 11.39
CA CYS A 100 -14.44 30.36 11.70
C CYS A 100 -13.93 31.23 10.54
N GLY A 101 -13.59 30.65 9.39
CA GLY A 101 -13.11 31.38 8.21
C GLY A 101 -11.72 32.01 8.37
N GLU A 102 -11.04 31.78 9.48
CA GLU A 102 -9.71 32.34 9.74
C GLU A 102 -8.64 31.67 8.89
N PHE A 103 -7.69 32.46 8.41
CA PHE A 103 -6.51 31.95 7.70
C PHE A 103 -5.53 31.29 8.68
N VAL A 104 -4.98 30.14 8.29
CA VAL A 104 -4.05 29.34 9.10
C VAL A 104 -2.78 29.10 8.29
N GLU A 105 -1.73 29.90 8.56
CA GLU A 105 -0.42 29.80 7.85
C GLU A 105 0.30 28.48 8.11
N GLU A 106 0.37 28.04 9.37
CA GLU A 106 1.07 26.82 9.77
C GLU A 106 0.27 26.04 10.82
N ALA A 107 -0.58 25.12 10.38
CA ALA A 107 -1.13 24.11 11.27
C ALA A 107 -0.04 23.06 11.56
N ARG A 108 0.87 23.35 12.50
CA ARG A 108 2.00 22.47 12.88
C ARG A 108 1.59 21.08 13.37
N SER A 109 0.31 20.86 13.67
CA SER A 109 -0.25 19.61 14.18
C SER A 109 -1.34 19.00 13.29
N SER A 110 -1.51 19.48 12.05
CA SER A 110 -2.49 18.90 11.12
C SER A 110 -1.84 18.02 10.06
N VAL A 111 -2.55 16.95 9.70
CA VAL A 111 -2.19 16.01 8.65
C VAL A 111 -3.02 16.33 7.41
N ALA A 112 -2.40 16.29 6.24
CA ALA A 112 -3.09 16.52 4.97
C ALA A 112 -3.80 15.25 4.50
N PHE A 113 -5.06 15.40 4.07
CA PHE A 113 -5.90 14.34 3.54
C PHE A 113 -6.31 14.68 2.09
N ASN A 114 -5.31 15.05 1.28
CA ASN A 114 -5.52 15.52 -0.11
C ASN A 114 -6.16 14.48 -1.02
N TYR A 115 -6.08 13.20 -0.65
CA TYR A 115 -6.72 12.10 -1.36
C TYR A 115 -8.24 12.04 -1.13
N ILE A 116 -8.76 12.68 -0.07
CA ILE A 116 -10.19 12.83 0.20
C ILE A 116 -10.70 14.10 -0.48
N HIS A 117 -10.04 15.23 -0.23
CA HIS A 117 -10.37 16.51 -0.86
C HIS A 117 -9.12 17.37 -0.97
N LYS A 118 -8.98 18.09 -2.08
CA LYS A 118 -7.82 18.97 -2.33
C LYS A 118 -7.67 20.01 -1.21
N ASP A 119 -6.43 20.16 -0.70
CA ASP A 119 -6.06 21.10 0.36
C ASP A 119 -6.76 20.87 1.71
N LEU A 120 -7.32 19.68 1.94
CA LEU A 120 -7.89 19.29 3.22
C LEU A 120 -6.79 18.96 4.23
N ARG A 121 -6.86 19.56 5.41
CA ARG A 121 -6.00 19.23 6.55
C ARG A 121 -6.86 19.05 7.80
N LEU A 122 -6.55 17.99 8.56
CA LEU A 122 -7.24 17.62 9.78
C LEU A 122 -6.30 17.70 10.99
N GLY A 123 -6.75 18.32 12.07
CA GLY A 123 -6.06 18.30 13.36
C GLY A 123 -6.17 16.95 14.06
N ALA A 124 -5.19 16.62 14.90
CA ALA A 124 -5.11 15.33 15.60
C ALA A 124 -6.40 14.92 16.34
N SER A 125 -7.06 15.87 17.02
CA SER A 125 -8.31 15.59 17.75
C SER A 125 -9.46 15.15 16.86
N GLU A 126 -9.53 15.65 15.63
CA GLU A 126 -10.58 15.27 14.67
C GLU A 126 -10.27 13.93 14.02
N ILE A 127 -9.01 13.69 13.69
CA ILE A 127 -8.56 12.38 13.21
C ILE A 127 -8.92 11.31 14.25
N ASP A 128 -8.62 11.55 15.53
CA ASP A 128 -8.96 10.64 16.62
C ASP A 128 -10.47 10.44 16.78
N LYS A 129 -11.26 11.49 16.54
CA LYS A 129 -12.71 11.42 16.60
C LYS A 129 -13.26 10.57 15.45
N LEU A 130 -12.86 10.85 14.21
CA LEU A 130 -13.24 10.09 13.01
C LEU A 130 -12.86 8.61 13.17
N ARG A 131 -11.61 8.31 13.56
CA ARG A 131 -11.15 6.94 13.82
C ARG A 131 -11.98 6.20 14.86
N LYS A 132 -12.44 6.88 15.91
CA LYS A 132 -13.30 6.28 16.95
C LYS A 132 -14.72 6.03 16.44
N GLU A 133 -15.23 6.89 15.58
CA GLU A 133 -16.54 6.71 14.94
C GLU A 133 -16.46 5.53 13.96
N ASP A 134 -15.47 5.51 13.07
CA ASP A 134 -15.24 4.42 12.11
C ASP A 134 -15.05 3.08 12.81
N LEU A 135 -14.28 3.03 13.90
CA LEU A 135 -14.12 1.80 14.69
C LEU A 135 -15.47 1.23 15.13
N LYS A 136 -16.42 2.07 15.57
CA LYS A 136 -17.74 1.58 15.99
C LYS A 136 -18.54 1.04 14.80
N HIS A 137 -18.51 1.74 13.67
CA HIS A 137 -19.21 1.34 12.45
C HIS A 137 -18.64 0.02 11.89
N LEU A 138 -17.33 -0.05 11.73
CA LEU A 138 -16.60 -1.23 11.26
C LEU A 138 -16.89 -2.45 12.14
N LEU A 139 -16.78 -2.33 13.48
CA LEU A 139 -17.03 -3.47 14.36
C LEU A 139 -18.49 -3.94 14.34
N LYS A 140 -19.44 -3.00 14.21
CA LYS A 140 -20.87 -3.31 14.05
C LYS A 140 -21.12 -4.10 12.76
N ASP A 141 -20.50 -3.69 11.67
CA ASP A 141 -20.65 -4.31 10.34
C ASP A 141 -19.71 -5.51 10.15
N LYS A 142 -18.95 -5.87 11.20
CA LYS A 142 -17.93 -6.91 11.20
C LYS A 142 -16.91 -6.73 10.08
N LYS A 143 -16.37 -5.53 9.93
CA LYS A 143 -15.32 -5.20 8.99
C LYS A 143 -14.03 -4.78 9.68
N LEU A 144 -12.93 -5.03 8.98
CA LEU A 144 -11.59 -4.50 9.27
C LEU A 144 -11.18 -3.53 8.15
N ILE A 145 -9.98 -2.97 8.24
CA ILE A 145 -9.41 -2.15 7.17
C ILE A 145 -8.29 -2.92 6.47
N LEU A 146 -8.27 -2.89 5.14
CA LEU A 146 -7.23 -3.49 4.32
C LEU A 146 -6.54 -2.42 3.47
N VAL A 147 -5.26 -2.20 3.71
CA VAL A 147 -4.42 -1.31 2.91
C VAL A 147 -3.68 -2.15 1.88
N LEU A 148 -3.82 -1.81 0.60
CA LEU A 148 -3.26 -2.52 -0.53
C LEU A 148 -2.23 -1.66 -1.26
N ASP A 149 -1.01 -2.16 -1.41
CA ASP A 149 -0.07 -1.61 -2.36
C ASP A 149 -0.42 -2.01 -3.82
N LEU A 150 0.16 -1.31 -4.81
CA LEU A 150 -0.08 -1.56 -6.23
C LEU A 150 1.06 -2.38 -6.88
N ASP A 151 2.21 -1.75 -7.09
CA ASP A 151 3.29 -2.28 -7.92
C ASP A 151 4.00 -3.45 -7.26
N HIS A 152 4.09 -4.58 -7.96
CA HIS A 152 4.54 -5.88 -7.44
C HIS A 152 3.62 -6.52 -6.38
N THR A 153 2.55 -5.84 -5.99
CA THR A 153 1.52 -6.37 -5.08
C THR A 153 0.30 -6.86 -5.85
N LEU A 154 -0.50 -5.95 -6.42
CA LEU A 154 -1.70 -6.24 -7.22
C LEU A 154 -1.45 -6.22 -8.73
N ILE A 155 -0.41 -5.53 -9.16
CA ILE A 155 -0.07 -5.34 -10.57
C ILE A 155 1.44 -5.44 -10.78
N ASN A 156 1.86 -5.53 -12.04
CA ASN A 156 3.22 -5.25 -12.44
C ASN A 156 3.18 -4.42 -13.73
N SER A 157 4.03 -3.41 -13.84
CA SER A 157 4.07 -2.51 -15.00
C SER A 157 5.49 -2.44 -15.59
N SER A 158 5.59 -2.26 -16.90
CA SER A 158 6.85 -2.05 -17.61
C SER A 158 6.68 -0.96 -18.66
N ARG A 159 7.68 -0.08 -18.78
CA ARG A 159 7.70 0.90 -19.86
C ARG A 159 7.85 0.18 -21.19
N MET A 160 7.21 0.69 -22.24
CA MET A 160 7.28 0.14 -23.59
C MET A 160 8.73 0.04 -24.10
N ILE A 161 9.59 0.98 -23.69
CA ILE A 161 11.02 0.99 -24.07
C ILE A 161 11.83 -0.12 -23.41
N ASP A 162 11.35 -0.70 -22.30
CA ASP A 162 12.05 -1.77 -21.57
C ASP A 162 11.57 -3.17 -21.98
N ILE A 163 10.57 -3.26 -22.87
CA ILE A 163 10.05 -4.53 -23.39
C ILE A 163 11.10 -5.14 -24.32
N ILE A 164 11.56 -6.34 -23.97
CA ILE A 164 12.59 -7.06 -24.73
C ILE A 164 11.99 -7.80 -25.93
N PRO A 165 12.81 -8.24 -26.91
CA PRO A 165 12.34 -9.01 -28.06
C PRO A 165 11.47 -10.22 -27.69
N ASP A 166 11.86 -10.97 -26.66
CA ASP A 166 11.13 -12.16 -26.18
C ASP A 166 9.74 -11.83 -25.60
N GLU A 167 9.48 -10.57 -25.26
CA GLU A 167 8.20 -10.07 -24.72
C GLU A 167 7.36 -9.33 -25.75
N GLN A 168 7.81 -9.14 -26.99
CA GLN A 168 7.07 -8.40 -28.02
C GLN A 168 5.69 -9.01 -28.32
N TYR A 169 5.52 -10.31 -28.09
CA TYR A 169 4.23 -10.99 -28.24
C TYR A 169 3.14 -10.41 -27.33
N LEU A 170 3.52 -9.77 -26.21
CA LEU A 170 2.60 -9.15 -25.26
C LEU A 170 1.81 -8.00 -25.88
N ILE A 171 2.43 -7.24 -26.80
CA ILE A 171 1.77 -6.12 -27.49
C ILE A 171 0.59 -6.65 -28.31
N LYS A 172 0.80 -7.76 -29.01
CA LYS A 172 -0.23 -8.43 -29.79
C LYS A 172 -1.36 -8.96 -28.90
N LEU A 173 -1.03 -9.54 -27.74
CA LEU A 173 -2.04 -10.00 -26.77
C LEU A 173 -2.92 -8.88 -26.23
N VAL A 174 -2.35 -7.68 -26.01
CA VAL A 174 -3.15 -6.51 -25.60
C VAL A 174 -4.17 -6.14 -26.68
N GLU A 175 -3.76 -6.17 -27.96
CA GLU A 175 -4.63 -5.82 -29.07
C GLU A 175 -5.74 -6.85 -29.30
N GLU A 176 -5.42 -8.13 -29.19
CA GLU A 176 -6.37 -9.24 -29.33
C GLU A 176 -7.37 -9.32 -28.16
N GLY A 177 -6.97 -8.88 -26.96
CA GLY A 177 -7.77 -8.96 -25.74
C GLY A 177 -8.68 -7.75 -25.45
N LYS A 178 -8.72 -6.72 -26.31
CA LYS A 178 -9.42 -5.45 -26.03
C LYS A 178 -10.91 -5.59 -25.67
N ASP A 179 -11.58 -6.60 -26.23
CA ASP A 179 -13.00 -6.86 -26.01
C ASP A 179 -13.24 -7.97 -24.97
N ASP A 180 -12.19 -8.52 -24.37
CA ASP A 180 -12.30 -9.54 -23.32
C ASP A 180 -12.50 -8.88 -21.95
N PRO A 181 -13.67 -9.07 -21.28
CA PRO A 181 -13.89 -8.54 -19.94
C PRO A 181 -12.95 -9.14 -18.89
N ASN A 182 -12.28 -10.25 -19.18
CA ASN A 182 -11.28 -10.89 -18.32
C ASN A 182 -9.84 -10.54 -18.73
N GLN A 183 -9.66 -9.54 -19.60
CA GLN A 183 -8.33 -9.06 -19.95
C GLN A 183 -7.58 -8.65 -18.68
N THR A 184 -6.34 -9.10 -18.55
CA THR A 184 -5.47 -8.77 -17.41
C THR A 184 -4.23 -7.99 -17.83
N LEU A 185 -3.99 -7.83 -19.14
CA LEU A 185 -2.84 -7.12 -19.68
C LEU A 185 -3.31 -5.91 -20.49
N PHE A 186 -2.86 -4.73 -20.09
CA PHE A 186 -3.34 -3.44 -20.60
C PHE A 186 -2.19 -2.58 -21.08
N ARG A 187 -2.49 -1.65 -22.00
CA ARG A 187 -1.58 -0.58 -22.40
C ARG A 187 -2.06 0.75 -21.83
N LEU A 188 -1.26 1.35 -20.95
CA LEU A 188 -1.49 2.70 -20.44
C LEU A 188 -0.89 3.71 -21.42
N GLY A 189 -1.74 4.22 -22.32
CA GLY A 189 -1.32 5.07 -23.44
C GLY A 189 -0.53 6.31 -23.01
N ARG A 190 -1.03 7.04 -21.99
CA ARG A 190 -0.41 8.28 -21.48
C ARG A 190 0.97 8.07 -20.86
N TYR A 191 1.21 6.88 -20.30
CA TYR A 191 2.47 6.53 -19.63
C TYR A 191 3.44 5.76 -20.54
N HIS A 192 2.99 5.36 -21.73
CA HIS A 192 3.73 4.45 -22.59
C HIS A 192 4.18 3.18 -21.83
N MET A 193 3.26 2.56 -21.10
CA MET A 193 3.53 1.35 -20.31
C MET A 193 2.59 0.19 -20.70
N LEU A 194 3.08 -1.03 -20.51
CA LEU A 194 2.24 -2.21 -20.35
C LEU A 194 2.07 -2.48 -18.86
N THR A 195 0.85 -2.83 -18.48
CA THR A 195 0.49 -3.15 -17.09
C THR A 195 -0.23 -4.49 -17.09
N LYS A 196 0.25 -5.40 -16.26
CA LYS A 196 -0.35 -6.70 -16.02
C LYS A 196 -0.99 -6.70 -14.63
N LEU A 197 -2.28 -6.98 -14.57
CA LEU A 197 -2.99 -7.29 -13.33
C LEU A 197 -2.56 -8.66 -12.84
N ARG A 198 -2.28 -8.78 -11.55
CA ARG A 198 -1.92 -10.07 -10.93
C ARG A 198 -3.14 -11.01 -10.99
N PRO A 199 -2.94 -12.29 -11.36
CA PRO A 199 -4.04 -13.25 -11.42
C PRO A 199 -4.87 -13.26 -10.14
N PHE A 200 -6.19 -13.50 -10.29
CA PHE A 200 -7.17 -13.51 -9.19
C PHE A 200 -7.53 -12.13 -8.57
N VAL A 201 -6.96 -11.00 -9.04
CA VAL A 201 -7.18 -9.70 -8.38
C VAL A 201 -8.63 -9.24 -8.28
N HIS A 202 -9.46 -9.42 -9.32
CA HIS A 202 -10.85 -8.98 -9.26
C HIS A 202 -11.68 -9.82 -8.28
N THR A 203 -11.46 -11.14 -8.27
CA THR A 203 -12.10 -12.04 -7.30
C THR A 203 -11.63 -11.73 -5.88
N PHE A 204 -10.32 -11.48 -5.71
CA PHE A 204 -9.75 -11.04 -4.44
C PHE A 204 -10.45 -9.78 -3.89
N LEU A 205 -10.55 -8.71 -4.69
CA LEU A 205 -11.18 -7.45 -4.28
C LEU A 205 -12.67 -7.64 -3.95
N LYS A 206 -13.39 -8.39 -4.80
CA LYS A 206 -14.80 -8.70 -4.60
C LYS A 206 -15.05 -9.44 -3.30
N GLU A 207 -14.25 -10.45 -2.98
CA GLU A 207 -14.41 -11.22 -1.76
C GLU A 207 -13.95 -10.44 -0.53
N ALA A 208 -12.83 -9.71 -0.62
CA ALA A 208 -12.30 -8.88 0.46
C ALA A 208 -13.29 -7.79 0.87
N LYS A 209 -14.03 -7.17 -0.06
CA LYS A 209 -15.04 -6.12 0.23
C LYS A 209 -16.09 -6.52 1.28
N ASN A 210 -16.39 -7.81 1.41
CA ASN A 210 -17.36 -8.31 2.39
C ASN A 210 -16.83 -8.27 3.84
N MET A 211 -15.50 -8.26 4.00
CA MET A 211 -14.82 -8.33 5.30
C MET A 211 -14.01 -7.06 5.60
N PHE A 212 -13.70 -6.26 4.59
CA PHE A 212 -12.80 -5.13 4.68
C PHE A 212 -13.36 -3.88 4.01
N GLU A 213 -13.07 -2.73 4.61
CA GLU A 213 -12.94 -1.49 3.88
C GLU A 213 -11.53 -1.36 3.33
N MET A 214 -11.39 -0.98 2.07
CA MET A 214 -10.12 -1.09 1.36
C MET A 214 -9.56 0.27 0.97
N TYR A 215 -8.25 0.41 1.12
CA TYR A 215 -7.47 1.56 0.66
C TYR A 215 -6.43 1.09 -0.35
N ILE A 216 -6.20 1.89 -1.39
CA ILE A 216 -4.95 1.83 -2.13
C ILE A 216 -3.94 2.73 -1.40
N TYR A 217 -2.74 2.24 -1.15
CA TYR A 217 -1.62 3.06 -0.68
C TYR A 217 -0.35 2.71 -1.46
N THR A 218 -0.03 3.53 -2.45
CA THR A 218 1.14 3.35 -3.33
C THR A 218 2.19 4.44 -3.13
N MET A 219 3.46 4.11 -3.42
CA MET A 219 4.53 5.09 -3.60
C MET A 219 4.59 5.69 -5.02
N GLY A 220 3.60 5.39 -5.86
CA GLY A 220 3.45 5.97 -7.19
C GLY A 220 2.87 7.39 -7.18
N GLU A 221 2.99 8.06 -8.32
CA GLU A 221 2.35 9.35 -8.57
C GLU A 221 0.83 9.21 -8.68
N ARG A 222 0.09 10.23 -8.24
CA ARG A 222 -1.38 10.19 -8.19
C ARG A 222 -2.02 9.89 -9.53
N ALA A 223 -1.58 10.54 -10.61
CA ALA A 223 -2.17 10.32 -11.92
C ALA A 223 -2.00 8.87 -12.40
N TYR A 224 -0.88 8.22 -12.07
CA TYR A 224 -0.66 6.80 -12.35
C TYR A 224 -1.56 5.93 -11.49
N ALA A 225 -1.60 6.18 -10.17
CA ALA A 225 -2.41 5.42 -9.23
C ALA A 225 -3.90 5.44 -9.61
N MET A 226 -4.43 6.59 -10.05
CA MET A 226 -5.81 6.72 -10.49
C MET A 226 -6.10 5.95 -11.79
N GLU A 227 -5.15 5.86 -12.72
CA GLU A 227 -5.32 5.03 -13.92
C GLU A 227 -5.32 3.53 -13.56
N ILE A 228 -4.47 3.10 -12.63
CA ILE A 228 -4.49 1.72 -12.12
C ILE A 228 -5.77 1.42 -11.35
N ALA A 229 -6.24 2.35 -10.50
CA ALA A 229 -7.48 2.21 -9.76
C ALA A 229 -8.67 1.99 -10.72
N LYS A 230 -8.75 2.71 -11.84
CA LYS A 230 -9.78 2.49 -12.87
C LYS A 230 -9.72 1.11 -13.52
N LEU A 231 -8.53 0.51 -13.66
CA LEU A 231 -8.40 -0.86 -14.17
C LEU A 231 -8.86 -1.88 -13.14
N LEU A 232 -8.55 -1.67 -11.86
CA LEU A 232 -8.90 -2.58 -10.75
C LEU A 232 -10.38 -2.48 -10.35
N ASP A 233 -10.92 -1.27 -10.38
CA ASP A 233 -12.23 -0.88 -9.88
C ASP A 233 -12.93 0.13 -10.82
N PRO A 234 -13.35 -0.28 -12.03
CA PRO A 234 -14.00 0.63 -12.98
C PRO A 234 -15.30 1.25 -12.47
N GLY A 235 -15.94 0.62 -11.48
CA GLY A 235 -17.23 1.05 -10.92
C GLY A 235 -17.11 1.81 -9.59
N ASP A 236 -15.89 2.12 -9.13
CA ASP A 236 -15.62 2.81 -7.86
C ASP A 236 -16.30 2.16 -6.63
N VAL A 237 -16.33 0.82 -6.60
CA VAL A 237 -17.00 0.02 -5.58
C VAL A 237 -16.11 -0.26 -4.36
N TYR A 238 -14.81 -0.34 -4.60
CA TYR A 238 -13.81 -0.82 -3.65
C TYR A 238 -13.04 0.33 -3.00
N PHE A 239 -12.70 1.38 -3.76
CA PHE A 239 -11.79 2.44 -3.31
C PHE A 239 -12.32 3.88 -3.41
N PRO A 240 -13.61 4.17 -3.12
CA PRO A 240 -14.15 5.52 -3.27
C PRO A 240 -13.39 6.50 -2.36
N SER A 241 -12.72 7.48 -2.95
CA SER A 241 -11.88 8.47 -2.25
C SER A 241 -10.82 7.88 -1.31
N LYS A 242 -10.36 6.65 -1.55
CA LYS A 242 -9.41 5.91 -0.68
C LYS A 242 -8.11 5.52 -1.42
N VAL A 243 -7.60 6.42 -2.27
CA VAL A 243 -6.35 6.22 -3.05
C VAL A 243 -5.24 7.14 -2.54
N ILE A 244 -4.40 6.62 -1.63
CA ILE A 244 -3.27 7.31 -1.01
C ILE A 244 -2.01 7.12 -1.89
N CYS A 245 -1.34 8.21 -2.22
CA CYS A 245 -0.19 8.22 -3.14
C CYS A 245 1.08 8.73 -2.46
N GLN A 246 2.21 8.72 -3.19
CA GLN A 246 3.49 9.24 -2.68
C GLN A 246 3.39 10.66 -2.11
N SER A 247 2.65 11.53 -2.79
CA SER A 247 2.47 12.94 -2.41
C SER A 247 1.67 13.12 -1.12
N ASP A 248 0.99 12.08 -0.62
CA ASP A 248 0.22 12.11 0.62
C ASP A 248 1.05 11.64 1.82
N CYS A 249 2.25 11.07 1.59
CA CYS A 249 3.10 10.57 2.67
C CYS A 249 3.62 11.72 3.55
N THR A 250 3.49 11.57 4.86
CA THR A 250 4.02 12.54 5.84
C THR A 250 5.51 12.39 6.10
N THR A 251 6.06 11.21 5.79
CA THR A 251 7.48 10.88 5.93
C THR A 251 8.06 10.48 4.58
N ARG A 252 9.18 11.09 4.19
CA ARG A 252 9.82 10.80 2.90
C ARG A 252 10.19 9.32 2.79
N ASN A 253 9.81 8.70 1.67
CA ASN A 253 10.08 7.30 1.34
C ASN A 253 9.56 6.29 2.39
N GLN A 254 8.53 6.66 3.16
CA GLN A 254 7.91 5.80 4.16
C GLN A 254 6.39 5.96 4.08
N LYS A 255 5.70 4.83 4.21
CA LYS A 255 4.26 4.76 4.40
C LYS A 255 3.93 4.76 5.90
N GLY A 256 2.81 5.39 6.25
CA GLY A 256 2.36 5.48 7.63
C GLY A 256 0.84 5.48 7.72
N LEU A 257 0.30 4.83 8.75
CA LEU A 257 -1.15 4.79 8.99
C LEU A 257 -1.70 6.13 9.52
N ASP A 258 -0.85 7.14 9.72
CA ASP A 258 -1.25 8.49 10.14
C ASP A 258 -2.16 9.20 9.12
N VAL A 259 -2.09 8.80 7.84
CA VAL A 259 -2.98 9.28 6.76
C VAL A 259 -4.14 8.32 6.45
N VAL A 260 -4.29 7.23 7.20
CA VAL A 260 -5.45 6.33 7.11
C VAL A 260 -6.44 6.72 8.21
N LEU A 261 -7.69 6.99 7.83
CA LEU A 261 -8.80 7.24 8.76
C LEU A 261 -9.31 5.92 9.34
N GLY A 262 -8.41 5.19 10.02
CA GLY A 262 -8.67 3.92 10.65
C GLY A 262 -7.82 3.75 11.90
N ALA A 263 -8.34 3.03 12.89
CA ALA A 263 -7.54 2.68 14.07
C ALA A 263 -6.58 1.55 13.73
N ASP A 264 -5.28 1.71 14.01
CA ASP A 264 -4.22 0.77 13.64
C ASP A 264 -4.50 -0.68 14.04
N ASN A 265 -5.20 -0.91 15.16
CA ASN A 265 -5.54 -2.24 15.66
C ASN A 265 -6.60 -2.97 14.79
N LEU A 266 -7.18 -2.29 13.79
CA LEU A 266 -8.10 -2.86 12.79
C LEU A 266 -7.49 -2.92 11.38
N VAL A 267 -6.28 -2.38 11.18
CA VAL A 267 -5.67 -2.25 9.85
C VAL A 267 -4.75 -3.43 9.55
N ILE A 268 -5.00 -4.13 8.45
CA ILE A 268 -4.09 -5.11 7.86
C ILE A 268 -3.52 -4.51 6.58
N ILE A 269 -2.21 -4.72 6.34
CA ILE A 269 -1.50 -4.19 5.17
C ILE A 269 -1.03 -5.36 4.30
N LEU A 270 -1.28 -5.29 2.99
CA LEU A 270 -0.65 -6.15 1.98
C LEU A 270 0.31 -5.33 1.12
N ASP A 271 1.59 -5.66 1.20
CA ASP A 271 2.67 -4.97 0.50
C ASP A 271 3.84 -5.94 0.28
N ASP A 272 4.56 -5.82 -0.84
CA ASP A 272 5.76 -6.61 -1.14
C ASP A 272 7.04 -6.01 -0.51
N THR A 273 6.96 -4.82 0.06
CA THR A 273 8.10 -4.05 0.56
C THR A 273 7.98 -3.71 2.03
N GLU A 274 8.64 -4.48 2.89
CA GLU A 274 8.67 -4.22 4.33
C GLU A 274 9.30 -2.87 4.70
N HIS A 275 10.33 -2.45 3.95
CA HIS A 275 11.15 -1.31 4.35
C HIS A 275 10.38 0.02 4.41
N VAL A 276 9.30 0.17 3.62
CA VAL A 276 8.49 1.40 3.63
C VAL A 276 7.53 1.47 4.82
N TRP A 277 7.38 0.40 5.60
CA TRP A 277 6.43 0.29 6.73
C TRP A 277 7.12 0.20 8.10
N GLN A 278 8.25 0.90 8.32
CA GLN A 278 9.05 0.74 9.55
C GLN A 278 8.25 0.89 10.86
N LYS A 279 7.25 1.78 10.87
CA LYS A 279 6.41 2.04 12.05
C LYS A 279 5.27 1.03 12.26
N HIS A 280 4.87 0.30 11.21
CA HIS A 280 3.66 -0.55 11.21
C HIS A 280 3.94 -1.97 10.69
N LYS A 281 5.14 -2.49 10.93
CA LYS A 281 5.56 -3.83 10.48
C LYS A 281 4.66 -4.95 11.02
N GLU A 282 4.10 -4.78 12.20
CA GLU A 282 3.23 -5.78 12.82
C GLU A 282 1.85 -5.87 12.13
N ASN A 283 1.44 -4.83 11.41
CA ASN A 283 0.24 -4.81 10.58
C ASN A 283 0.48 -5.45 9.19
N LEU A 284 1.74 -5.67 8.82
CA LEU A 284 2.14 -6.06 7.47
C LEU A 284 2.11 -7.58 7.25
N ILE A 285 1.30 -7.97 6.26
CA ILE A 285 1.41 -9.22 5.54
C ILE A 285 2.35 -8.99 4.35
N LEU A 286 3.63 -9.32 4.56
CA LEU A 286 4.64 -9.28 3.50
C LEU A 286 4.43 -10.44 2.53
N MET A 287 4.28 -10.13 1.24
CA MET A 287 4.01 -11.12 0.19
C MET A 287 5.09 -11.11 -0.90
N GLU A 288 5.15 -12.18 -1.70
CA GLU A 288 6.12 -12.28 -2.79
C GLU A 288 5.80 -11.29 -3.92
N ARG A 289 6.84 -10.63 -4.42
CA ARG A 289 6.76 -9.68 -5.53
C ARG A 289 6.21 -10.33 -6.79
N TYR A 290 5.26 -9.65 -7.42
CA TYR A 290 4.78 -10.02 -8.74
C TYR A 290 5.74 -9.52 -9.83
N HIS A 291 6.50 -10.45 -10.39
CA HIS A 291 7.48 -10.18 -11.45
C HIS A 291 7.01 -10.75 -12.79
N TYR A 292 5.99 -10.10 -13.36
CA TYR A 292 5.48 -10.50 -14.67
C TYR A 292 6.45 -10.17 -15.79
N PHE A 293 6.90 -8.91 -15.87
CA PHE A 293 7.78 -8.41 -16.92
C PHE A 293 9.25 -8.61 -16.60
N ALA A 294 10.07 -8.86 -17.62
CA ALA A 294 11.52 -9.04 -17.52
C ALA A 294 12.24 -7.83 -16.93
N SER A 295 11.76 -6.62 -17.24
CA SER A 295 12.31 -5.36 -16.73
C SER A 295 12.27 -5.29 -15.21
N SER A 296 11.21 -5.82 -14.59
CA SER A 296 11.08 -5.85 -13.13
C SER A 296 12.08 -6.81 -12.49
N VAL A 297 12.25 -8.03 -13.01
CA VAL A 297 13.19 -9.00 -12.42
C VAL A 297 14.62 -8.47 -12.41
N ARG A 298 15.04 -7.82 -13.49
CA ARG A 298 16.42 -7.31 -13.65
C ARG A 298 16.79 -6.25 -12.61
N GLN A 299 15.82 -5.55 -12.03
CA GLN A 299 16.05 -4.56 -10.99
C GLN A 299 16.35 -5.22 -9.63
N PHE A 300 15.88 -6.45 -9.39
CA PHE A 300 15.94 -7.09 -8.09
C PHE A 300 16.80 -8.36 -8.05
N THR A 301 16.77 -9.19 -9.10
CA THR A 301 17.45 -10.50 -9.09
C THR A 301 18.06 -10.86 -10.45
N ALA A 302 19.39 -10.85 -10.54
CA ALA A 302 20.09 -11.22 -11.76
C ALA A 302 19.97 -12.73 -12.05
N GLY A 303 19.72 -13.09 -13.32
CA GLY A 303 19.76 -14.48 -13.80
C GLY A 303 18.46 -15.28 -13.65
N ILE A 304 17.37 -14.67 -13.16
CA ILE A 304 16.04 -15.30 -13.12
C ILE A 304 15.22 -14.80 -14.30
N LYS A 305 14.46 -15.71 -14.93
CA LYS A 305 13.48 -15.35 -15.97
C LYS A 305 12.17 -14.90 -15.33
N SER A 306 11.60 -13.84 -15.84
CA SER A 306 10.25 -13.37 -15.50
C SER A 306 9.15 -14.32 -15.98
N LEU A 307 7.91 -14.10 -15.50
CA LEU A 307 6.76 -14.92 -15.89
C LEU A 307 6.47 -14.81 -17.39
N SER A 308 6.59 -13.62 -17.97
CA SER A 308 6.44 -13.37 -19.42
C SER A 308 7.51 -14.10 -20.25
N GLU A 309 8.78 -14.06 -19.86
CA GLU A 309 9.87 -14.80 -20.53
C GLU A 309 9.62 -16.31 -20.50
N MET A 310 8.94 -16.79 -19.46
CA MET A 310 8.53 -18.18 -19.31
C MET A 310 7.17 -18.50 -19.96
N LYS A 311 6.48 -17.49 -20.51
CA LYS A 311 5.14 -17.59 -21.10
C LYS A 311 4.12 -18.28 -20.19
N LYS A 312 4.19 -17.98 -18.89
CA LYS A 312 3.27 -18.48 -17.87
C LYS A 312 2.86 -17.35 -16.93
N ASP A 313 1.99 -17.65 -15.98
CA ASP A 313 1.56 -16.70 -14.94
C ASP A 313 1.29 -17.47 -13.64
N GLU A 314 0.96 -16.74 -12.57
CA GLU A 314 0.40 -17.34 -11.36
C GLU A 314 -0.96 -18.00 -11.65
N ARG A 315 -1.32 -19.03 -10.89
CA ARG A 315 -2.62 -19.70 -11.02
C ARG A 315 -3.66 -18.98 -10.17
N GLU A 316 -4.91 -18.90 -10.65
CA GLU A 316 -5.98 -18.26 -9.87
C GLU A 316 -6.38 -19.06 -8.62
N SER A 317 -6.27 -20.39 -8.64
CA SER A 317 -6.74 -21.26 -7.57
C SER A 317 -5.88 -21.23 -6.30
N ASP A 318 -4.57 -21.01 -6.46
CA ASP A 318 -3.57 -21.15 -5.41
C ASP A 318 -2.33 -20.27 -5.64
N GLY A 319 -2.49 -19.21 -6.44
CA GLY A 319 -1.51 -18.13 -6.57
C GLY A 319 -1.45 -17.27 -5.30
N ILE A 320 -0.64 -16.21 -5.35
CA ILE A 320 -0.35 -15.43 -4.15
C ILE A 320 -1.60 -14.71 -3.64
N LEU A 321 -2.40 -14.07 -4.49
CA LEU A 321 -3.61 -13.36 -4.03
C LEU A 321 -4.68 -14.31 -3.47
N ALA A 322 -4.86 -15.51 -4.04
CA ALA A 322 -5.76 -16.52 -3.49
C ALA A 322 -5.30 -17.00 -2.09
N THR A 323 -3.99 -17.15 -1.93
CA THR A 323 -3.37 -17.49 -0.65
C THR A 323 -3.56 -16.37 0.37
N MET A 324 -3.28 -15.12 -0.01
CA MET A 324 -3.46 -13.95 0.88
C MET A 324 -4.92 -13.75 1.28
N LEU A 325 -5.88 -13.97 0.38
CA LEU A 325 -7.30 -13.94 0.73
C LEU A 325 -7.66 -14.97 1.80
N SER A 326 -7.08 -16.17 1.71
CA SER A 326 -7.30 -17.22 2.73
C SER A 326 -6.75 -16.81 4.09
N VAL A 327 -5.59 -16.14 4.12
CA VAL A 327 -5.00 -15.58 5.35
C VAL A 327 -5.88 -14.47 5.92
N LEU A 328 -6.37 -13.55 5.07
CA LEU A 328 -7.27 -12.47 5.47
C LEU A 328 -8.59 -13.00 6.05
N LYS A 329 -9.19 -14.02 5.43
CA LYS A 329 -10.39 -14.70 5.95
C LYS A 329 -10.12 -15.29 7.33
N ARG A 330 -9.01 -16.01 7.50
CA ARG A 330 -8.61 -16.58 8.79
C ARG A 330 -8.41 -15.50 9.86
N ALA A 331 -7.73 -14.41 9.52
CA ALA A 331 -7.52 -13.29 10.43
C ALA A 331 -8.83 -12.63 10.85
N HIS A 332 -9.75 -12.42 9.89
CA HIS A 332 -11.09 -11.89 10.14
C HIS A 332 -11.92 -12.81 11.04
N GLU A 333 -11.95 -14.11 10.75
CA GLU A 333 -12.66 -15.12 11.55
C GLU A 333 -12.14 -15.15 12.99
N MET A 334 -10.81 -15.16 13.18
CA MET A 334 -10.20 -15.08 14.50
C MET A 334 -10.51 -13.76 15.20
N PHE A 335 -10.47 -12.63 14.48
CA PHE A 335 -10.77 -11.32 15.06
C PHE A 335 -12.19 -11.22 15.58
N PHE A 336 -13.17 -11.79 14.87
CA PHE A 336 -14.58 -11.73 15.24
C PHE A 336 -15.11 -12.99 15.96
N ASP A 337 -14.23 -13.92 16.38
CA ASP A 337 -14.65 -15.13 17.09
C ASP A 337 -15.36 -14.76 18.41
N PRO A 338 -16.64 -15.11 18.60
CA PRO A 338 -17.38 -14.81 19.82
C PRO A 338 -16.86 -15.58 21.05
N LYS A 339 -16.06 -16.64 20.87
CA LYS A 339 -15.49 -17.42 21.97
C LYS A 339 -14.36 -16.70 22.68
N ILE A 340 -13.73 -15.73 22.04
CA ILE A 340 -12.71 -14.88 22.65
C ILE A 340 -13.46 -13.92 23.60
N GLY A 341 -13.37 -14.15 24.90
CA GLY A 341 -14.08 -13.36 25.94
C GLY A 341 -13.58 -11.92 26.14
N ILE A 342 -12.94 -11.34 25.11
CA ILE A 342 -12.43 -9.97 25.09
C ILE A 342 -13.33 -9.15 24.18
N ASP A 343 -13.67 -7.94 24.62
CA ASP A 343 -14.45 -6.98 23.85
C ASP A 343 -13.80 -6.66 22.50
N LEU A 344 -14.61 -6.55 21.44
CA LEU A 344 -14.12 -6.34 20.07
C LEU A 344 -13.28 -5.07 19.94
N SER A 345 -13.61 -4.00 20.68
CA SER A 345 -12.86 -2.74 20.62
C SER A 345 -11.45 -2.84 21.21
N SER A 346 -11.21 -3.86 22.04
CA SER A 346 -9.91 -4.12 22.66
C SER A 346 -9.08 -5.17 21.91
N ARG A 347 -9.60 -5.73 20.81
CA ARG A 347 -8.86 -6.69 19.98
C ARG A 347 -7.91 -5.98 19.04
N ASP A 348 -6.88 -6.71 18.63
CA ASP A 348 -5.80 -6.18 17.80
C ASP A 348 -5.39 -7.19 16.72
N VAL A 349 -5.56 -6.80 15.45
CA VAL A 349 -5.19 -7.63 14.30
C VAL A 349 -3.72 -8.02 14.32
N ARG A 350 -2.83 -7.18 14.88
CA ARG A 350 -1.38 -7.47 14.98
C ARG A 350 -1.11 -8.72 15.81
N GLN A 351 -1.85 -8.91 16.90
CA GLN A 351 -1.73 -10.09 17.75
C GLN A 351 -2.25 -11.34 17.03
N ILE A 352 -3.33 -11.21 16.26
CA ILE A 352 -3.91 -12.30 15.47
C ILE A 352 -2.97 -12.71 14.34
N LEU A 353 -2.40 -11.75 13.61
CA LEU A 353 -1.42 -12.03 12.57
C LEU A 353 -0.18 -12.72 13.14
N LYS A 354 0.27 -12.32 14.34
CA LYS A 354 1.36 -13.02 15.05
C LYS A 354 1.01 -14.47 15.36
N LEU A 355 -0.19 -14.76 15.85
CA LEU A 355 -0.65 -16.14 16.10
C LEU A 355 -0.71 -16.95 14.81
N ILE A 356 -1.32 -16.39 13.76
CA ILE A 356 -1.38 -17.05 12.44
C ILE A 356 0.01 -17.39 11.92
N ARG A 357 1.00 -16.49 12.10
CA ARG A 357 2.40 -16.73 11.73
C ARG A 357 3.00 -17.88 12.53
N GLN A 358 2.80 -17.90 13.84
CA GLN A 358 3.35 -18.94 14.72
C GLN A 358 2.80 -20.35 14.40
N ASP A 359 1.60 -20.44 13.86
CA ASP A 359 1.03 -21.74 13.47
C ASP A 359 1.65 -22.31 12.18
N ILE A 360 2.44 -21.54 11.43
CA ILE A 360 2.95 -21.94 10.11
C ILE A 360 3.95 -23.10 10.24
N LEU A 361 4.92 -22.99 11.13
CA LEU A 361 5.97 -23.97 11.37
C LEU A 361 5.90 -24.56 12.79
N GLU A 362 4.74 -24.47 13.45
CA GLU A 362 4.51 -25.11 14.74
C GLU A 362 4.90 -26.60 14.69
N GLY A 363 5.64 -27.05 15.70
CA GLY A 363 6.15 -28.42 15.79
C GLY A 363 7.37 -28.73 14.90
N CYS A 364 7.91 -27.75 14.18
CA CYS A 364 9.15 -27.92 13.44
C CYS A 364 10.37 -27.64 14.33
N ASN A 365 11.22 -28.64 14.53
CA ASN A 365 12.53 -28.50 15.17
C ASN A 365 13.60 -28.43 14.08
N ILE A 366 14.19 -27.24 13.91
CA ILE A 366 15.03 -26.88 12.77
C ILE A 366 16.48 -26.74 13.17
N VAL A 367 17.39 -27.37 12.41
CA VAL A 367 18.83 -27.16 12.50
C VAL A 367 19.37 -26.61 11.19
N PHE A 368 20.15 -25.53 11.26
CA PHE A 368 20.85 -24.96 10.11
C PHE A 368 22.23 -25.59 9.92
N SER A 369 22.59 -25.89 8.67
CA SER A 369 23.85 -26.55 8.33
C SER A 369 24.65 -25.76 7.29
N ARG A 370 25.76 -25.14 7.74
CA ARG A 370 26.67 -24.30 6.93
C ARG A 370 25.98 -23.15 6.19
N ILE A 371 24.96 -22.58 6.82
CA ILE A 371 24.26 -21.40 6.29
C ILE A 371 24.88 -20.12 6.83
N PHE A 372 25.51 -20.17 8.00
CA PHE A 372 26.04 -19.00 8.69
C PHE A 372 27.58 -19.02 8.73
N PRO A 373 28.23 -17.85 8.60
CA PRO A 373 29.65 -17.72 8.90
C PRO A 373 29.94 -18.11 10.35
N SER A 374 31.07 -18.76 10.61
CA SER A 374 31.44 -19.21 11.96
C SER A 374 31.74 -18.08 12.96
N THR A 375 31.81 -16.84 12.49
CA THR A 375 32.13 -15.65 13.31
C THR A 375 30.90 -14.95 13.88
N VAL A 376 29.69 -15.39 13.53
CA VAL A 376 28.44 -14.74 13.95
C VAL A 376 27.54 -15.75 14.66
N ARG A 377 26.80 -15.26 15.64
CA ARG A 377 25.79 -16.04 16.36
C ARG A 377 24.68 -16.47 15.42
N ALA A 378 24.31 -17.75 15.46
CA ALA A 378 23.31 -18.33 14.58
C ALA A 378 21.91 -17.79 14.87
N GLU A 379 21.62 -17.54 16.15
CA GLU A 379 20.33 -17.05 16.65
C GLU A 379 20.08 -15.58 16.26
N GLU A 380 21.15 -14.85 15.92
CA GLU A 380 21.06 -13.47 15.46
C GLU A 380 20.75 -13.35 13.96
N GLN A 381 20.84 -14.46 13.21
CA GLN A 381 20.71 -14.48 11.76
C GLN A 381 19.26 -14.27 11.32
N PRO A 382 19.01 -13.51 10.23
CA PRO A 382 17.66 -13.20 9.78
C PRO A 382 16.77 -14.43 9.54
N ILE A 383 17.28 -15.48 8.89
CA ILE A 383 16.51 -16.69 8.59
C ILE A 383 16.23 -17.54 9.83
N TRP A 384 17.09 -17.49 10.85
CA TRP A 384 16.84 -18.15 12.14
C TRP A 384 15.65 -17.46 12.84
N LYS A 385 15.72 -16.13 12.99
CA LYS A 385 14.65 -15.34 13.58
C LYS A 385 13.34 -15.48 12.80
N LEU A 386 13.42 -15.55 11.47
CA LEU A 386 12.26 -15.78 10.63
C LEU A 386 11.61 -17.14 10.93
N ALA A 387 12.40 -18.22 11.05
CA ALA A 387 11.87 -19.54 11.37
C ALA A 387 11.15 -19.54 12.75
N GLU A 388 11.74 -18.90 13.76
CA GLU A 388 11.12 -18.77 15.09
C GLU A 388 9.85 -17.90 15.07
N GLN A 389 9.85 -16.82 14.28
CA GLN A 389 8.65 -15.99 14.08
C GLN A 389 7.51 -16.76 13.41
N LEU A 390 7.84 -17.75 12.58
CA LEU A 390 6.88 -18.69 11.99
C LEU A 390 6.53 -19.85 12.92
N GLY A 391 7.04 -19.88 14.15
CA GLY A 391 6.71 -20.86 15.19
C GLY A 391 7.57 -22.13 15.22
N ALA A 392 8.65 -22.18 14.45
CA ALA A 392 9.62 -23.26 14.58
C ALA A 392 10.45 -23.11 15.88
N THR A 393 10.96 -24.22 16.39
CA THR A 393 12.01 -24.24 17.41
C THR A 393 13.35 -24.49 16.72
N CYS A 394 14.27 -23.54 16.82
CA CYS A 394 15.60 -23.68 16.22
C CYS A 394 16.61 -24.24 17.22
N LEU A 395 17.45 -25.17 16.77
CA LEU A 395 18.42 -25.89 17.58
C LEU A 395 19.84 -25.76 17.01
N ASP A 396 20.84 -25.77 17.89
CA ASP A 396 22.25 -25.62 17.50
C ASP A 396 22.81 -26.88 16.85
N ASP A 397 22.39 -28.06 17.28
CA ASP A 397 22.88 -29.34 16.77
C ASP A 397 21.76 -30.38 16.63
N VAL A 398 22.08 -31.48 15.95
CA VAL A 398 21.12 -32.53 15.64
C VAL A 398 20.91 -33.49 16.80
N ASP A 399 19.64 -33.78 17.10
CA ASP A 399 19.20 -34.82 18.03
C ASP A 399 17.91 -35.48 17.52
N ASP A 400 17.40 -36.48 18.23
CA ASP A 400 16.22 -37.25 17.81
C ASP A 400 14.95 -36.39 17.64
N SER A 401 14.88 -35.24 18.32
CA SER A 401 13.75 -34.30 18.26
C SER A 401 13.74 -33.49 16.96
N VAL A 402 14.87 -33.35 16.27
CA VAL A 402 14.97 -32.59 15.02
C VAL A 402 14.03 -33.17 13.96
N THR A 403 13.30 -32.28 13.29
CA THR A 403 12.43 -32.65 12.17
C THR A 403 13.00 -32.22 10.83
N HIS A 404 13.73 -31.09 10.78
CA HIS A 404 14.29 -30.53 9.56
C HIS A 404 15.75 -30.11 9.73
N VAL A 405 16.55 -30.42 8.72
CA VAL A 405 17.86 -29.81 8.51
C VAL A 405 17.77 -28.89 7.30
N VAL A 406 18.11 -27.62 7.50
CA VAL A 406 18.15 -26.61 6.43
C VAL A 406 19.59 -26.50 5.95
N ALA A 407 19.82 -26.74 4.67
CA ALA A 407 21.16 -26.72 4.08
C ALA A 407 21.12 -26.32 2.59
N VAL A 408 22.24 -25.82 2.07
CA VAL A 408 22.44 -25.61 0.63
C VAL A 408 23.22 -26.77 0.00
N VAL A 409 24.10 -27.40 0.78
CA VAL A 409 25.01 -28.44 0.29
C VAL A 409 24.63 -29.79 0.90
N PRO A 410 24.52 -30.86 0.09
CA PRO A 410 24.06 -32.16 0.57
C PRO A 410 25.09 -32.94 1.42
N THR A 411 26.36 -32.53 1.45
CA THR A 411 27.49 -33.34 1.96
C THR A 411 27.99 -32.90 3.35
N THR A 412 27.20 -32.14 4.10
CA THR A 412 27.56 -31.80 5.47
C THR A 412 27.19 -32.95 6.40
N LYS A 413 27.89 -33.09 7.53
CA LYS A 413 27.57 -34.11 8.55
C LYS A 413 26.10 -34.05 9.00
N LYS A 414 25.56 -32.84 9.16
CA LYS A 414 24.15 -32.62 9.54
C LYS A 414 23.18 -33.01 8.42
N ALA A 415 23.54 -32.75 7.16
CA ALA A 415 22.72 -33.15 6.01
C ALA A 415 22.74 -34.67 5.78
N GLU A 416 23.89 -35.32 6.01
CA GLU A 416 24.02 -36.78 6.02
C GLU A 416 23.20 -37.39 7.16
N TRP A 417 23.36 -36.87 8.38
CA TRP A 417 22.56 -37.28 9.54
C TRP A 417 21.06 -37.20 9.28
N ALA A 418 20.57 -36.13 8.64
CA ALA A 418 19.15 -36.00 8.31
C ALA A 418 18.67 -37.14 7.42
N ARG A 419 19.47 -37.54 6.41
CA ARG A 419 19.11 -38.65 5.53
C ARG A 419 19.15 -39.99 6.24
N ASP A 420 20.19 -40.23 7.02
CA ASP A 420 20.38 -41.49 7.75
C ASP A 420 19.27 -41.71 8.79
N ASN A 421 18.68 -40.63 9.31
CA ASN A 421 17.62 -40.66 10.32
C ASN A 421 16.22 -40.33 9.77
N ASN A 422 16.03 -40.35 8.44
CA ASN A 422 14.75 -40.07 7.76
C ASN A 422 14.10 -38.73 8.18
N LYS A 423 14.92 -37.69 8.36
CA LYS A 423 14.47 -36.30 8.62
C LYS A 423 14.45 -35.50 7.32
N PHE A 424 13.69 -34.41 7.30
CA PHE A 424 13.60 -33.56 6.11
C PHE A 424 14.91 -32.78 5.90
N LEU A 425 15.42 -32.79 4.67
CA LEU A 425 16.57 -32.01 4.26
C LEU A 425 16.16 -31.02 3.18
N VAL A 426 15.98 -29.76 3.57
CA VAL A 426 15.41 -28.70 2.74
C VAL A 426 16.37 -27.54 2.55
N THR A 427 16.15 -26.79 1.48
CA THR A 427 16.88 -25.53 1.22
C THR A 427 16.29 -24.37 2.06
N PRO A 428 17.07 -23.29 2.30
CA PRO A 428 16.57 -22.07 2.94
C PRO A 428 15.26 -21.52 2.35
N ARG A 429 15.06 -21.72 1.04
CA ARG A 429 13.88 -21.30 0.31
C ARG A 429 12.57 -21.88 0.84
N TRP A 430 12.61 -23.01 1.56
CA TRP A 430 11.43 -23.57 2.21
C TRP A 430 10.86 -22.63 3.29
N ILE A 431 11.74 -22.04 4.12
CA ILE A 431 11.36 -21.07 5.15
C ILE A 431 10.89 -19.76 4.50
N GLU A 432 11.62 -19.29 3.49
CA GLU A 432 11.28 -18.06 2.76
C GLU A 432 9.91 -18.18 2.08
N ALA A 433 9.67 -19.30 1.37
CA ALA A 433 8.39 -19.57 0.74
C ALA A 433 7.27 -19.71 1.78
N ALA A 434 7.53 -20.35 2.92
CA ALA A 434 6.55 -20.43 4.01
C ALA A 434 6.17 -19.05 4.57
N ASN A 435 7.13 -18.13 4.66
CA ASN A 435 6.89 -16.75 5.05
C ASN A 435 6.02 -15.99 4.03
N TYR A 436 6.36 -16.04 2.73
CA TYR A 436 5.62 -15.29 1.72
C TYR A 436 4.23 -15.86 1.44
N LEU A 437 4.07 -17.18 1.52
CA LEU A 437 2.80 -17.87 1.31
C LEU A 437 1.99 -18.04 2.58
N TRP A 438 2.52 -17.61 3.73
CA TRP A 438 1.83 -17.69 5.03
C TRP A 438 1.29 -19.09 5.36
N LYS A 439 2.04 -20.11 4.94
CA LYS A 439 1.63 -21.52 5.00
C LYS A 439 2.85 -22.42 4.97
N ARG A 440 2.84 -23.53 5.72
CA ARG A 440 3.86 -24.56 5.59
C ARG A 440 3.91 -25.10 4.18
N GLN A 441 5.09 -25.06 3.58
CA GLN A 441 5.31 -25.60 2.25
C GLN A 441 5.64 -27.08 2.32
N LYS A 442 5.32 -27.81 1.25
CA LYS A 442 5.70 -29.21 1.09
C LYS A 442 7.22 -29.30 1.04
N GLU A 443 7.81 -30.15 1.87
CA GLU A 443 9.26 -30.27 1.99
C GLU A 443 9.90 -30.78 0.69
N GLU A 444 9.18 -31.59 -0.10
CA GLU A 444 9.69 -32.18 -1.34
C GLU A 444 9.99 -31.13 -2.41
N ASP A 445 9.21 -30.05 -2.46
CA ASP A 445 9.36 -28.95 -3.43
C ASP A 445 10.64 -28.14 -3.19
N PHE A 446 11.27 -28.31 -2.02
CA PHE A 446 12.45 -27.57 -1.58
C PHE A 446 13.60 -28.47 -1.14
N ALA A 447 13.55 -29.76 -1.48
CA ALA A 447 14.56 -30.73 -1.10
C ALA A 447 15.96 -30.36 -1.64
N VAL A 448 16.99 -30.57 -0.83
CA VAL A 448 18.38 -30.37 -1.28
C VAL A 448 18.74 -31.48 -2.29
N PRO A 449 19.16 -31.15 -3.53
CA PRO A 449 19.48 -32.14 -4.55
C PRO A 449 20.53 -33.14 -4.06
N LYS A 450 20.33 -34.43 -4.37
CA LYS A 450 21.34 -35.45 -4.12
C LYS A 450 22.58 -35.14 -4.97
N LYS A 451 23.76 -35.44 -4.44
CA LYS A 451 25.00 -35.36 -5.21
C LYS A 451 24.86 -36.29 -6.42
N VAL A 452 24.98 -35.74 -7.63
CA VAL A 452 25.14 -36.56 -8.83
C VAL A 452 26.59 -37.05 -8.81
N ASP A 453 26.79 -38.33 -8.59
CA ASP A 453 28.11 -38.93 -8.76
C ASP A 453 28.51 -38.76 -10.24
N LYS A 454 29.53 -37.95 -10.48
CA LYS A 454 30.17 -37.79 -11.79
C LYS A 454 31.32 -38.75 -11.92
#